data_AF-A0A929CTI3-F1
#
_entry.id   AF-A0A929CTI3-F1
#
_cell.length_a   1.000
_cell.length_b   1.000
_cell.length_c   1.000
_cell.angle_alpha   90.00
_cell.angle_beta   90.00
_cell.angle_gamma   90.00
#
_symmetry.space_group_name_H-M   'P 1'
#
loop_
_entity.id
_entity.type
_entity.pdbx_description
1 polymer ?
#
loop_
_entity_poly.entity_id
_entity_poly.type
_entity_poly.pdbx_seq_one_letter_code
_entity_poly.pdbx_strand_id
1 'polypeptide(L)'
;MTTNTHELDRIAITVKSHMLLRQLLRENPTLEEIMRNARNETEALVGVRNWVLSDIKQNKDAYSFYKRETHGREAFEKLTWKDFAAIRILDYIDNAGRGFDDLNLRGEKAISNPIHLIWLAVTHGTGGAKPYFFKDMLMLFRQFSGTYKRKFPTTEKVEEWMDRWPTGLDPRIIKLREENRERILKIIIDKIDKKKINDNKFFFKPNLSQEQKYLKALEWWDSRLFHLRFAVRSPDLLNELLDNSLDPDTMKILYEAETKGIPFFVNPYYLSLLHVRVPYFSVGADLAIRHYVIYSQQLIDEYGSIVAWEKEDIVKPGEPNAAGWILPNEHNIHRRYPEVAILIPDTMGRACGGLCASCQRMYDFQRGNLNFNLDKLKPRQTWDEKLGTLLDYFENDSQLRDILITGGDALMSSDKSLEKILDKIYEMALHKIEANKKRPEGEKYAHFLRIRLGTRLPVY
;
A
#
# COMPACT_ATOMS: atom_id res chain seq x y z
N MET A 1 12.28 28.14 14.95
CA MET A 1 10.89 27.64 15.05
C MET A 1 10.93 26.47 16.01
N THR A 2 10.49 26.70 17.25
CA THR A 2 10.37 25.67 18.30
C THR A 2 9.43 24.57 17.79
N THR A 3 9.90 23.33 17.86
CA THR A 3 9.24 22.12 17.34
C THR A 3 7.85 21.89 17.93
N ASN A 4 6.86 21.60 17.07
CA ASN A 4 5.46 21.22 17.36
C ASN A 4 5.29 20.18 18.50
N THR A 5 6.33 19.42 18.83
CA THR A 5 6.31 18.39 19.86
C THR A 5 5.91 18.94 21.24
N HIS A 6 6.37 20.14 21.61
CA HIS A 6 6.00 20.75 22.88
C HIS A 6 4.52 21.19 22.93
N GLU A 7 3.87 21.36 21.78
CA GLU A 7 2.45 21.67 21.72
C GLU A 7 1.60 20.40 21.90
N LEU A 8 2.00 19.28 21.29
CA LEU A 8 1.33 17.98 21.45
C LEU A 8 1.35 17.48 22.89
N ASP A 9 2.45 17.71 23.61
CA ASP A 9 2.60 17.32 25.02
C ASP A 9 1.57 17.98 25.93
N ARG A 10 1.02 19.13 25.52
CA ARG A 10 -0.02 19.88 26.26
C ARG A 10 -1.44 19.45 25.90
N ILE A 11 -1.62 18.66 24.84
CA ILE A 11 -2.94 18.22 24.40
C ILE A 11 -3.47 17.16 25.36
N ALA A 12 -4.65 17.41 25.92
CA ALA A 12 -5.37 16.47 26.76
C ALA A 12 -5.70 15.18 26.00
N ILE A 13 -5.57 14.04 26.69
CA ILE A 13 -5.99 12.76 26.11
C ILE A 13 -7.51 12.59 26.20
N THR A 14 -8.07 11.81 25.28
CA THR A 14 -9.51 11.56 25.26
C THR A 14 -9.99 10.71 26.44
N VAL A 15 -11.29 10.74 26.75
CA VAL A 15 -11.91 9.87 27.78
C VAL A 15 -11.59 8.39 27.53
N LYS A 16 -11.68 7.94 26.27
CA LYS A 16 -11.33 6.56 25.88
C LYS A 16 -9.85 6.25 26.13
N SER A 17 -8.96 7.20 25.87
CA SER A 17 -7.54 7.08 26.22
C SER A 17 -7.35 6.94 27.74
N HIS A 18 -8.01 7.75 28.56
CA HIS A 18 -7.96 7.62 30.02
C HIS A 18 -8.44 6.26 30.53
N MET A 19 -9.52 5.72 29.95
CA MET A 19 -10.02 4.39 30.32
C MET A 19 -8.97 3.30 30.05
N LEU A 20 -8.35 3.34 28.87
CA LEU A 20 -7.29 2.39 28.49
C LEU A 20 -6.03 2.56 29.34
N LEU A 21 -5.64 3.80 29.64
CA LEU A 21 -4.53 4.08 30.55
C LEU A 21 -4.79 3.51 31.94
N ARG A 22 -5.96 3.78 32.54
CA ARG A 22 -6.32 3.20 33.85
C ARG A 22 -6.27 1.68 33.85
N GLN A 23 -6.72 1.06 32.75
CA GLN A 23 -6.62 -0.38 32.59
C GLN A 23 -5.16 -0.86 32.49
N LEU A 24 -4.32 -0.18 31.72
CA LEU A 24 -2.89 -0.46 31.62
C LEU A 24 -2.20 -0.42 32.98
N LEU A 25 -2.43 0.64 33.77
CA LEU A 25 -1.81 0.80 35.10
C LEU A 25 -2.32 -0.26 36.09
N ARG A 26 -3.63 -0.47 36.15
CA ARG A 26 -4.24 -1.48 37.03
C ARG A 26 -3.72 -2.90 36.77
N GLU A 27 -3.48 -3.24 35.50
CA GLU A 27 -2.95 -4.55 35.11
C GLU A 27 -1.42 -4.64 35.26
N ASN A 28 -0.73 -3.52 35.52
CA ASN A 28 0.73 -3.46 35.66
C ASN A 28 1.12 -2.55 36.84
N PRO A 29 0.97 -3.02 38.10
CA PRO A 29 1.22 -2.20 39.30
C PRO A 29 2.64 -1.60 39.36
N THR A 30 3.65 -2.34 38.90
CA THR A 30 5.04 -1.84 38.82
C THR A 30 5.16 -0.64 37.88
N LEU A 31 4.45 -0.67 36.74
CA LEU A 31 4.41 0.46 35.82
C LEU A 31 3.72 1.66 36.47
N GLU A 32 2.60 1.43 37.17
CA GLU A 32 1.91 2.49 37.91
C GLU A 32 2.80 3.15 38.96
N GLU A 33 3.51 2.36 39.76
CA GLU A 33 4.45 2.86 40.76
C GLU A 33 5.56 3.71 40.12
N ILE A 34 6.19 3.22 39.04
CA ILE A 34 7.22 3.96 38.31
C ILE A 34 6.67 5.28 37.78
N MET A 35 5.51 5.27 37.12
CA MET A 35 4.94 6.47 36.50
C MET A 35 4.52 7.52 37.52
N ARG A 36 3.98 7.12 38.67
CA ARG A 36 3.53 8.05 39.72
C ARG A 36 4.66 8.64 40.55
N ASN A 37 5.75 7.88 40.76
CA ASN A 37 6.87 8.32 41.58
C ASN A 37 7.94 9.09 40.80
N ALA A 38 7.96 8.95 39.47
CA ALA A 38 8.89 9.67 38.61
C ALA A 38 8.59 11.17 38.58
N ARG A 39 9.58 11.99 38.94
CA ARG A 39 9.49 13.45 38.97
C ARG A 39 9.61 14.09 37.60
N ASN A 40 10.19 13.36 36.64
CA ASN A 40 10.43 13.80 35.28
C ASN A 40 10.46 12.60 34.31
N GLU A 41 10.46 12.89 33.01
CA GLU A 41 10.49 11.87 31.95
C GLU A 41 11.69 10.92 32.05
N THR A 42 12.84 11.41 32.52
CA THR A 42 14.08 10.61 32.59
C THR A 42 13.96 9.57 33.69
N GLU A 43 13.43 9.94 34.86
CA GLU A 43 13.16 9.00 35.96
C GLU A 43 12.15 7.92 35.55
N ALA A 44 11.09 8.30 34.82
CA ALA A 44 10.10 7.34 34.32
C ALA A 44 10.74 6.33 33.35
N LEU A 45 11.54 6.82 32.41
CA LEU A 45 12.25 6.00 31.43
C LEU A 45 13.26 5.06 32.09
N VAL A 46 14.08 5.56 33.03
CA VAL A 46 15.06 4.77 33.77
C VAL A 46 14.38 3.72 34.66
N GLY A 47 13.26 4.07 35.30
CA GLY A 47 12.48 3.14 36.11
C GLY A 47 11.98 1.95 35.30
N VAL A 48 11.36 2.20 34.14
CA VAL A 48 10.90 1.11 33.24
C VAL A 48 12.09 0.32 32.70
N ARG A 49 13.19 0.98 32.31
CA ARG A 49 14.41 0.30 31.84
C ARG A 49 14.93 -0.68 32.88
N ASN A 50 15.09 -0.24 34.13
CA ASN A 50 15.64 -1.07 35.20
C ASN A 50 14.73 -2.27 35.50
N TRP A 51 13.41 -2.05 35.51
CA TRP A 51 12.44 -3.12 35.68
C TRP A 51 12.55 -4.16 34.56
N VAL A 52 12.49 -3.75 33.29
CA VAL A 52 12.55 -4.69 32.15
C VAL A 52 13.90 -5.38 32.06
N LEU A 53 15.00 -4.68 32.33
CA LEU A 53 16.34 -5.27 32.37
C LEU A 53 16.49 -6.33 33.47
N SER A 54 15.87 -6.12 34.63
CA SER A 54 15.90 -7.10 35.73
C SER A 54 15.17 -8.40 35.37
N ASP A 55 14.11 -8.30 34.56
CA ASP A 55 13.33 -9.44 34.11
C ASP A 55 14.03 -10.19 32.97
N ILE A 56 14.42 -9.50 31.89
CA ILE A 56 15.03 -10.15 30.71
C ILE A 56 16.37 -10.82 31.03
N LYS A 57 17.13 -10.34 32.03
CA LYS A 57 18.39 -10.96 32.47
C LYS A 57 18.21 -12.39 33.01
N GLN A 58 16.99 -12.77 33.39
CA GLN A 58 16.68 -14.14 33.81
C GLN A 58 16.72 -15.12 32.63
N ASN A 59 16.57 -14.63 31.40
CA ASN A 59 16.74 -15.39 30.17
C ASN A 59 18.00 -14.95 29.43
N LYS A 60 19.07 -15.75 29.54
CA LYS A 60 20.38 -15.44 28.94
C LYS A 60 20.30 -15.27 27.42
N ASP A 61 19.54 -16.12 26.72
CA ASP A 61 19.42 -16.05 25.26
C ASP A 61 18.75 -14.73 24.82
N ALA A 62 17.68 -14.33 25.51
CA ALA A 62 16.99 -13.07 25.25
C ALA A 62 17.85 -11.84 25.56
N TYR A 63 18.59 -11.87 26.66
CA TYR A 63 19.47 -10.76 27.03
C TYR A 63 20.65 -10.61 26.05
N SER A 64 21.29 -11.71 25.65
CA SER A 64 22.36 -11.70 24.64
C SER A 64 21.85 -11.24 23.27
N PHE A 65 20.63 -11.64 22.89
CA PHE A 65 19.99 -11.19 21.65
C PHE A 65 19.73 -9.68 21.67
N TYR A 66 19.18 -9.16 22.77
CA TYR A 66 18.98 -7.72 22.97
C TYR A 66 20.31 -6.93 22.88
N LYS A 67 21.38 -7.46 23.50
CA LYS A 67 22.74 -6.89 23.42
C LYS A 67 23.40 -7.03 22.05
N ARG A 68 22.77 -7.75 21.11
CA ARG A 68 23.30 -8.09 19.79
C ARG A 68 24.59 -8.92 19.83
N GLU A 69 24.83 -9.60 20.95
CA GLU A 69 25.94 -10.55 21.11
C GLU A 69 25.64 -11.84 20.35
N THR A 70 24.37 -12.23 20.29
CA THR A 70 23.85 -13.29 19.42
C THR A 70 22.86 -12.70 18.41
N HIS A 71 22.85 -13.23 17.19
CA HIS A 71 22.01 -12.74 16.10
C HIS A 71 21.68 -13.86 15.12
N GLY A 72 20.76 -13.60 14.20
CA GLY A 72 20.31 -14.57 13.20
C GLY A 72 19.14 -15.44 13.67
N ARG A 73 18.72 -16.35 12.77
CA ARG A 73 17.50 -17.14 12.93
C ARG A 73 17.52 -18.05 14.16
N GLU A 74 18.64 -18.73 14.41
CA GLU A 74 18.77 -19.65 15.54
C GLU A 74 18.63 -18.92 16.89
N ALA A 75 19.24 -17.75 17.04
CA ALA A 75 19.12 -16.95 18.25
C ALA A 75 17.69 -16.40 18.42
N PHE A 76 17.05 -15.99 17.33
CA PHE A 76 15.66 -15.51 17.34
C PHE A 76 14.66 -16.61 17.72
N GLU A 77 14.85 -17.84 17.26
CA GLU A 77 13.97 -18.98 17.55
C GLU A 77 14.03 -19.44 19.02
N LYS A 78 15.07 -19.05 19.76
CA LYS A 78 15.18 -19.29 21.22
C LYS A 78 14.36 -18.33 22.07
N LEU A 79 13.84 -17.25 21.48
CA LEU A 79 13.09 -16.22 22.20
C LEU A 79 11.64 -16.67 22.47
N THR A 80 11.15 -16.39 23.67
CA THR A 80 9.76 -16.63 24.05
C THR A 80 8.86 -15.44 23.70
N TRP A 81 7.54 -15.65 23.78
CA TRP A 81 6.56 -14.59 23.56
C TRP A 81 6.76 -13.40 24.51
N LYS A 82 7.17 -13.65 25.76
CA LYS A 82 7.47 -12.61 26.75
C LYS A 82 8.73 -11.83 26.38
N ASP A 83 9.77 -12.52 25.91
CA ASP A 83 11.06 -11.92 25.55
C ASP A 83 10.90 -10.89 24.43
N PHE A 84 10.05 -11.17 23.43
CA PHE A 84 9.77 -10.20 22.36
C PHE A 84 9.25 -8.86 22.89
N ALA A 85 8.39 -8.88 23.93
CA ALA A 85 7.90 -7.65 24.53
C ALA A 85 8.97 -6.94 25.37
N ALA A 86 9.75 -7.69 26.15
CA ALA A 86 10.86 -7.12 26.91
C ALA A 86 11.86 -6.40 25.99
N ILE A 87 12.27 -7.06 24.91
CA ILE A 87 13.15 -6.50 23.88
C ILE A 87 12.50 -5.27 23.24
N ARG A 88 11.22 -5.34 22.85
CA ARG A 88 10.51 -4.22 22.24
C ARG A 88 10.40 -2.99 23.16
N ILE A 89 10.15 -3.19 24.46
CA ILE A 89 10.11 -2.10 25.43
C ILE A 89 11.50 -1.47 25.57
N LEU A 90 12.55 -2.29 25.66
CA LEU A 90 13.93 -1.78 25.70
C LEU A 90 14.32 -1.05 24.42
N ASP A 91 13.90 -1.53 23.24
CA ASP A 91 14.09 -0.84 21.97
C ASP A 91 13.44 0.55 21.98
N TYR A 92 12.22 0.69 22.51
CA TYR A 92 11.56 2.00 22.65
C TYR A 92 12.34 2.94 23.57
N ILE A 93 12.93 2.41 24.63
CA ILE A 93 13.72 3.18 25.60
C ILE A 93 15.08 3.58 25.02
N ASP A 94 15.77 2.66 24.32
CA ASP A 94 17.06 2.91 23.67
C ASP A 94 16.97 3.93 22.53
N ASN A 95 15.79 4.01 21.91
CA ASN A 95 15.52 4.91 20.79
C ASN A 95 14.62 6.09 21.19
N ALA A 96 14.38 6.29 22.48
CA ALA A 96 13.53 7.36 22.98
C ALA A 96 14.11 8.73 22.59
N GLY A 97 13.23 9.63 22.12
CA GLY A 97 13.61 10.97 21.73
C GLY A 97 14.27 11.05 20.33
N ARG A 98 14.47 9.92 19.64
CA ARG A 98 14.88 9.96 18.23
C ARG A 98 13.78 10.63 17.40
N GLY A 99 14.17 11.67 16.68
CA GLY A 99 13.30 12.42 15.78
C GLY A 99 13.64 12.12 14.32
N PHE A 100 12.61 11.95 13.51
CA PHE A 100 12.71 11.71 12.07
C PHE A 100 11.82 12.69 11.33
N ASP A 101 12.30 13.22 10.21
CA ASP A 101 11.44 13.98 9.32
C ASP A 101 10.44 13.01 8.68
N ASP A 102 9.16 13.28 8.87
CA ASP A 102 8.05 12.52 8.33
C ASP A 102 7.44 13.28 7.16
N LEU A 103 7.65 12.74 5.96
CA LEU A 103 7.16 13.36 4.74
C LEU A 103 5.64 13.31 4.63
N ASN A 104 4.97 12.37 5.30
CA ASN A 104 3.51 12.33 5.38
C ASN A 104 2.96 13.44 6.28
N LEU A 105 3.79 14.01 7.15
CA LEU A 105 3.49 15.20 7.93
C LEU A 105 4.19 16.42 7.34
N ARG A 106 4.36 16.47 6.01
CA ARG A 106 4.96 17.62 5.28
C ARG A 106 6.37 17.98 5.76
N GLY A 107 7.13 16.97 6.20
CA GLY A 107 8.49 17.13 6.72
C GLY A 107 8.54 17.53 8.20
N GLU A 108 7.41 17.53 8.91
CA GLU A 108 7.42 17.71 10.36
C GLU A 108 8.21 16.60 11.06
N LYS A 109 8.82 16.96 12.18
CA LYS A 109 9.65 16.03 12.96
C LYS A 109 8.77 15.13 13.83
N ALA A 110 8.69 13.85 13.48
CA ALA A 110 8.07 12.83 14.31
C ALA A 110 9.07 12.34 15.36
N ILE A 111 8.72 12.44 16.64
CA ILE A 111 9.55 11.97 17.76
C ILE A 111 8.88 10.74 18.39
N SER A 112 9.65 9.65 18.50
CA SER A 112 9.18 8.45 19.19
C SER A 112 9.63 8.47 20.65
N ASN A 113 8.68 8.58 21.58
CA ASN A 113 8.95 8.44 23.00
C ASN A 113 7.75 7.84 23.78
N PRO A 114 7.46 6.54 23.62
CA PRO A 114 6.27 5.91 24.21
C PRO A 114 6.19 6.02 25.73
N ILE A 115 7.32 5.88 26.44
CA ILE A 115 7.32 5.93 27.92
C ILE A 115 7.02 7.34 28.43
N HIS A 116 7.56 8.38 27.78
CA HIS A 116 7.20 9.77 28.04
C HIS A 116 5.71 10.03 27.86
N LEU A 117 5.12 9.54 26.77
CA LEU A 117 3.68 9.70 26.53
C LEU A 117 2.81 9.06 27.61
N ILE A 118 3.22 7.91 28.16
CA ILE A 118 2.54 7.30 29.32
C ILE A 118 2.73 8.18 30.55
N TRP A 119 3.94 8.65 30.84
CA TRP A 119 4.21 9.50 32.00
C TRP A 119 3.41 10.81 31.96
N LEU A 120 3.39 11.53 30.83
CA LEU A 120 2.56 12.73 30.65
C LEU A 120 1.08 12.45 30.89
N ALA A 121 0.60 11.32 30.36
CA ALA A 121 -0.80 10.92 30.49
C ALA A 121 -1.18 10.58 31.94
N VAL A 122 -0.26 10.01 32.72
CA VAL A 122 -0.44 9.70 34.16
C VAL A 122 -0.38 10.97 35.00
N THR A 123 0.62 11.82 34.77
CA THR A 123 0.94 12.96 35.63
C THR A 123 0.06 14.17 35.34
N HIS A 124 -0.26 14.40 34.07
CA HIS A 124 -0.95 15.62 33.61
C HIS A 124 -2.26 15.34 32.87
N GLY A 125 -2.52 14.09 32.46
CA GLY A 125 -3.64 13.78 31.57
C GLY A 125 -3.43 14.31 30.14
N THR A 126 -2.18 14.59 29.76
CA THR A 126 -1.82 15.16 28.45
C THR A 126 -0.88 14.24 27.66
N GLY A 127 -0.21 14.75 26.61
CA GLY A 127 0.63 13.98 25.70
C GLY A 127 0.00 13.73 24.32
N GLY A 128 -1.26 14.10 24.11
CA GLY A 128 -1.93 13.98 22.80
C GLY A 128 -2.16 12.55 22.29
N ALA A 129 -1.70 11.54 23.01
CA ALA A 129 -1.75 10.14 22.60
C ALA A 129 -3.20 9.63 22.41
N LYS A 130 -3.42 8.95 21.28
CA LYS A 130 -4.75 8.47 20.87
C LYS A 130 -5.06 7.10 21.50
N PRO A 131 -6.33 6.67 21.53
CA PRO A 131 -6.71 5.39 22.14
C PRO A 131 -5.94 4.17 21.61
N TYR A 132 -5.58 4.16 20.33
CA TYR A 132 -4.83 3.05 19.73
C TYR A 132 -3.42 2.89 20.33
N PHE A 133 -2.75 4.00 20.63
CA PHE A 133 -1.47 3.97 21.34
C PHE A 133 -1.59 3.25 22.70
N PHE A 134 -2.57 3.63 23.52
CA PHE A 134 -2.77 3.00 24.83
C PHE A 134 -3.21 1.55 24.71
N LYS A 135 -3.97 1.19 23.68
CA LYS A 135 -4.33 -0.21 23.39
C LYS A 135 -3.08 -1.03 23.05
N ASP A 136 -2.19 -0.50 22.23
CA ASP A 136 -0.94 -1.17 21.86
C ASP A 136 -0.02 -1.32 23.08
N MET A 137 0.12 -0.28 23.91
CA MET A 137 0.88 -0.36 25.16
C MET A 137 0.26 -1.37 26.13
N LEU A 138 -1.06 -1.39 26.29
CA LEU A 138 -1.77 -2.39 27.11
C LEU A 138 -1.44 -3.81 26.64
N MET A 139 -1.53 -4.09 25.34
CA MET A 139 -1.23 -5.42 24.81
C MET A 139 0.26 -5.79 24.94
N LEU A 140 1.16 -4.82 24.73
CA LEU A 140 2.59 -5.01 24.91
C LEU A 140 2.96 -5.33 26.37
N PHE A 141 2.41 -4.59 27.33
CA PHE A 141 2.66 -4.85 28.75
C PHE A 141 1.97 -6.14 29.24
N ARG A 142 0.83 -6.54 28.66
CA ARG A 142 0.27 -7.89 28.90
C ARG A 142 1.16 -9.00 28.36
N GLN A 143 1.78 -8.79 27.21
CA GLN A 143 2.75 -9.73 26.66
C GLN A 143 3.98 -9.83 27.57
N PHE A 144 4.50 -8.68 28.02
CA PHE A 144 5.62 -8.62 28.95
C PHE A 144 5.30 -9.22 30.32
N SER A 145 4.11 -9.02 30.86
CA SER A 145 3.69 -9.64 32.13
C SER A 145 3.31 -11.12 31.99
N GLY A 146 3.30 -11.68 30.78
CA GLY A 146 2.92 -13.06 30.50
C GLY A 146 1.42 -13.34 30.58
N THR A 147 0.59 -12.32 30.78
CA THR A 147 -0.88 -12.44 30.83
C THR A 147 -1.49 -12.60 29.44
N TYR A 148 -0.87 -12.03 28.40
CA TYR A 148 -1.26 -12.25 27.02
C TYR A 148 -0.51 -13.43 26.41
N LYS A 149 -1.19 -14.57 26.29
CA LYS A 149 -0.64 -15.76 25.63
C LYS A 149 -0.94 -15.73 24.14
N ARG A 150 0.07 -16.03 23.32
CA ARG A 150 -0.08 -16.21 21.88
C ARG A 150 -0.91 -17.46 21.60
N LYS A 151 -2.06 -17.30 20.94
CA LYS A 151 -2.88 -18.39 20.43
C LYS A 151 -2.99 -18.25 18.93
N PHE A 152 -2.49 -19.24 18.20
CA PHE A 152 -2.72 -19.32 16.76
C PHE A 152 -4.09 -19.95 16.51
N PRO A 153 -4.90 -19.40 15.61
CA PRO A 153 -6.11 -20.09 15.18
C PRO A 153 -5.72 -21.39 14.48
N THR A 154 -6.54 -22.44 14.65
CA THR A 154 -6.41 -23.65 13.83
C THR A 154 -6.90 -23.37 12.41
N THR A 155 -6.56 -24.24 11.46
CA THR A 155 -7.06 -24.15 10.08
C THR A 155 -8.58 -24.09 10.06
N GLU A 156 -9.25 -24.96 10.82
CA GLU A 156 -10.71 -25.04 10.89
C GLU A 156 -11.31 -23.74 11.43
N LYS A 157 -10.62 -23.08 12.36
CA LYS A 157 -11.08 -21.79 12.89
C LYS A 157 -10.96 -20.67 11.87
N VAL A 158 -9.90 -20.70 11.06
CA VAL A 158 -9.72 -19.76 9.93
C VAL A 158 -10.79 -20.00 8.86
N GLU A 159 -11.05 -21.26 8.52
CA GLU A 159 -12.11 -21.66 7.58
C GLU A 159 -13.49 -21.21 8.09
N GLU A 160 -13.84 -21.46 9.36
CA GLU A 160 -15.07 -20.97 9.98
C GLU A 160 -15.19 -19.44 9.87
N TRP A 161 -14.09 -18.70 10.03
CA TRP A 161 -14.10 -17.25 9.89
C TRP A 161 -14.32 -16.80 8.45
N MET A 162 -13.78 -17.53 7.48
CA MET A 162 -13.94 -17.29 6.04
C MET A 162 -15.38 -17.58 5.60
N ASP A 163 -15.98 -18.68 6.07
CA ASP A 163 -17.34 -19.11 5.75
C ASP A 163 -18.44 -18.14 6.20
N ARG A 164 -18.12 -17.19 7.09
CA ARG A 164 -19.04 -16.11 7.48
C ARG A 164 -19.35 -15.14 6.33
N TRP A 165 -18.56 -15.16 5.26
CA TRP A 165 -18.67 -14.21 4.16
C TRP A 165 -18.87 -14.95 2.83
N PRO A 166 -19.79 -14.50 1.97
CA PRO A 166 -19.97 -15.12 0.66
C PRO A 166 -18.75 -14.88 -0.22
N THR A 167 -18.29 -15.92 -0.90
CA THR A 167 -17.18 -15.81 -1.86
C THR A 167 -17.66 -15.23 -3.19
N GLY A 168 -16.71 -14.83 -4.05
CA GLY A 168 -17.04 -14.36 -5.41
C GLY A 168 -17.63 -15.45 -6.31
N LEU A 169 -17.54 -16.70 -5.86
CA LEU A 169 -18.04 -17.89 -6.56
C LEU A 169 -19.42 -18.32 -6.06
N ASP A 170 -19.97 -17.68 -5.02
CA ASP A 170 -21.33 -17.95 -4.57
C ASP A 170 -22.31 -17.65 -5.73
N PRO A 171 -23.16 -18.61 -6.15
CA PRO A 171 -24.10 -18.43 -7.26
C PRO A 171 -25.00 -17.19 -7.11
N ARG A 172 -25.32 -16.81 -5.88
CA ARG A 172 -26.12 -15.61 -5.59
C ARG A 172 -25.33 -14.33 -5.87
N ILE A 173 -24.04 -14.31 -5.52
CA ILE A 173 -23.15 -13.19 -5.83
C ILE A 173 -22.89 -13.09 -7.34
N ILE A 174 -22.69 -14.22 -8.03
CA ILE A 174 -22.57 -14.26 -9.48
C ILE A 174 -23.82 -13.66 -10.12
N LYS A 175 -25.01 -14.04 -9.67
CA LYS A 175 -26.27 -13.51 -10.21
C LYS A 175 -26.39 -11.99 -10.07
N LEU A 176 -26.03 -11.45 -8.90
CA LEU A 176 -26.01 -9.99 -8.68
C LEU A 176 -25.04 -9.28 -9.63
N ARG A 177 -23.88 -9.88 -9.92
CA ARG A 177 -22.89 -9.34 -10.86
C ARG A 177 -23.38 -9.38 -12.30
N GLU A 178 -24.12 -10.42 -12.70
CA GLU A 178 -24.77 -10.49 -14.00
C GLU A 178 -25.81 -9.38 -14.18
N GLU A 179 -26.64 -9.15 -13.16
CA GLU A 179 -27.63 -8.05 -13.15
C GLU A 179 -26.96 -6.68 -13.25
N ASN A 180 -25.86 -6.49 -12.51
CA ASN A 180 -25.05 -5.27 -12.61
C ASN A 180 -24.46 -5.07 -14.01
N ARG A 181 -23.89 -6.13 -14.62
CA ARG A 181 -23.37 -6.09 -15.99
C ARG A 181 -24.47 -5.70 -16.98
N GLU A 182 -25.64 -6.34 -16.88
CA GLU A 182 -26.78 -6.07 -17.76
C GLU A 182 -27.18 -4.58 -17.69
N ARG A 183 -27.31 -4.05 -16.48
CA ARG A 183 -27.62 -2.63 -16.25
C ARG A 183 -26.57 -1.70 -16.86
N ILE A 184 -25.29 -1.97 -16.62
CA ILE A 184 -24.17 -1.18 -17.17
C ILE A 184 -24.21 -1.20 -18.71
N LEU A 185 -24.41 -2.37 -19.31
CA LEU A 185 -24.49 -2.51 -20.77
C LEU A 185 -25.67 -1.74 -21.34
N LYS A 186 -26.86 -1.80 -20.71
CA LYS A 186 -28.04 -1.01 -21.12
C LYS A 186 -27.75 0.49 -21.14
N ILE A 187 -27.10 1.03 -20.10
CA ILE A 187 -26.72 2.45 -20.05
C ILE A 187 -25.72 2.80 -21.16
N ILE A 188 -24.72 1.94 -21.40
CA ILE A 188 -23.74 2.14 -22.47
C ILE A 188 -24.42 2.13 -23.85
N ILE A 189 -25.32 1.17 -24.11
CA ILE A 189 -26.10 1.06 -25.35
C ILE A 189 -26.90 2.35 -25.59
N ASP A 190 -27.64 2.80 -24.58
CA ASP A 190 -28.43 4.03 -24.63
C ASP A 190 -27.59 5.26 -24.96
N LYS A 191 -26.37 5.35 -24.41
CA LYS A 191 -25.45 6.46 -24.68
C LYS A 191 -24.88 6.42 -26.10
N ILE A 192 -24.59 5.23 -26.64
CA ILE A 192 -24.17 5.06 -28.04
C ILE A 192 -25.32 5.46 -28.98
N ASP A 193 -26.53 4.99 -28.70
CA ASP A 193 -27.73 5.32 -29.50
C ASP A 193 -28.02 6.82 -29.51
N LYS A 194 -27.87 7.49 -28.36
CA LYS A 194 -28.01 8.94 -28.22
C LYS A 194 -26.78 9.73 -28.71
N LYS A 195 -25.79 9.06 -29.31
CA LYS A 195 -24.51 9.64 -29.79
C LYS A 195 -23.73 10.42 -28.72
N LYS A 196 -23.99 10.14 -27.44
CA LYS A 196 -23.25 10.70 -26.29
C LYS A 196 -21.88 10.05 -26.14
N ILE A 197 -21.75 8.80 -26.60
CA ILE A 197 -20.47 8.10 -26.74
C ILE A 197 -20.31 7.69 -28.20
N ASN A 198 -19.16 8.02 -28.78
CA ASN A 198 -18.82 7.64 -30.15
C ASN A 198 -17.49 6.88 -30.12
N ASP A 199 -17.48 5.67 -30.67
CA ASP A 199 -16.29 4.83 -30.72
C ASP A 199 -16.16 4.15 -32.08
N ASN A 200 -14.93 4.12 -32.61
CA ASN A 200 -14.69 3.60 -33.97
C ASN A 200 -14.75 2.06 -34.07
N LYS A 201 -14.65 1.35 -32.94
CA LYS A 201 -14.63 -0.12 -32.88
C LYS A 201 -15.92 -0.69 -32.29
N PHE A 202 -16.44 -0.03 -31.26
CA PHE A 202 -17.63 -0.44 -30.51
C PHE A 202 -18.81 0.46 -30.86
N PHE A 203 -19.38 0.23 -32.04
CA PHE A 203 -20.57 0.93 -32.52
C PHE A 203 -21.60 -0.07 -33.06
N PHE A 204 -22.87 0.33 -33.05
CA PHE A 204 -23.95 -0.48 -33.60
C PHE A 204 -24.15 -0.18 -35.08
N LYS A 205 -24.35 -1.24 -35.87
CA LYS A 205 -24.85 -1.08 -37.23
C LYS A 205 -26.27 -0.48 -37.20
N PRO A 206 -26.68 0.27 -38.24
CA PRO A 206 -28.06 0.75 -38.34
C PRO A 206 -29.08 -0.39 -38.27
N ASN A 207 -30.28 -0.10 -37.79
CA ASN A 207 -31.45 -1.00 -37.78
C ASN A 207 -31.35 -2.26 -36.90
N LEU A 208 -30.41 -2.31 -35.94
CA LEU A 208 -30.42 -3.37 -34.93
C LEU A 208 -31.53 -3.15 -33.90
N SER A 209 -32.24 -4.22 -33.52
CA SER A 209 -33.16 -4.20 -32.38
C SER A 209 -32.42 -4.02 -31.06
N GLN A 210 -33.12 -3.64 -29.99
CA GLN A 210 -32.48 -3.51 -28.66
C GLN A 210 -31.88 -4.83 -28.16
N GLU A 211 -32.55 -5.95 -28.43
CA GLU A 211 -32.03 -7.28 -28.08
C GLU A 211 -30.75 -7.62 -28.85
N GLN A 212 -30.69 -7.33 -30.15
CA GLN A 212 -29.49 -7.54 -30.96
C GLN A 212 -28.32 -6.66 -30.51
N LYS A 213 -28.59 -5.41 -30.12
CA LYS A 213 -27.58 -4.52 -29.54
C LYS A 213 -27.04 -5.06 -28.22
N TYR A 214 -27.92 -5.57 -27.36
CA TYR A 214 -27.54 -6.17 -26.09
C TYR A 214 -26.65 -7.41 -26.28
N LEU A 215 -27.04 -8.34 -27.15
CA LEU A 215 -26.22 -9.51 -27.49
C LEU A 215 -24.85 -9.10 -28.03
N LYS A 216 -24.80 -8.07 -28.88
CA LYS A 216 -23.54 -7.54 -29.39
C LYS A 216 -22.67 -6.90 -28.30
N ALA A 217 -23.28 -6.18 -27.36
CA ALA A 217 -22.59 -5.59 -26.23
C ALA A 217 -22.08 -6.65 -25.24
N LEU A 218 -22.78 -7.78 -25.09
CA LEU A 218 -22.28 -8.94 -24.34
C LEU A 218 -21.02 -9.53 -24.99
N GLU A 219 -20.97 -9.66 -26.32
CA GLU A 219 -19.73 -10.07 -27.00
C GLU A 219 -18.58 -9.08 -26.76
N TRP A 220 -18.89 -7.78 -26.71
CA TRP A 220 -17.87 -6.75 -26.43
C TRP A 220 -17.35 -6.82 -24.99
N TRP A 221 -18.17 -7.29 -24.04
CA TRP A 221 -17.79 -7.43 -22.63
C TRP A 221 -16.58 -8.33 -22.44
N ASP A 222 -16.37 -9.33 -23.29
CA ASP A 222 -15.20 -10.22 -23.23
C ASP A 222 -13.92 -9.57 -23.77
N SER A 223 -14.02 -8.35 -24.32
CA SER A 223 -12.88 -7.59 -24.82
C SER A 223 -12.27 -6.69 -23.74
N ARG A 224 -10.99 -6.88 -23.40
CA ARG A 224 -10.27 -5.93 -22.52
C ARG A 224 -10.33 -4.49 -23.03
N LEU A 225 -10.35 -4.30 -24.36
CA LEU A 225 -10.36 -2.96 -24.96
C LEU A 225 -11.70 -2.26 -24.72
N PHE A 226 -12.81 -3.00 -24.69
CA PHE A 226 -14.11 -2.45 -24.33
C PHE A 226 -14.06 -1.83 -22.93
N HIS A 227 -13.53 -2.58 -21.96
CA HIS A 227 -13.42 -2.11 -20.59
C HIS A 227 -12.57 -0.84 -20.43
N LEU A 228 -11.53 -0.69 -21.24
CA LEU A 228 -10.68 0.51 -21.22
C LEU A 228 -11.32 1.71 -21.91
N ARG A 229 -12.05 1.49 -23.01
CA ARG A 229 -12.69 2.57 -23.78
C ARG A 229 -13.92 3.13 -23.09
N PHE A 230 -14.68 2.27 -22.40
CA PHE A 230 -15.88 2.65 -21.65
C PHE A 230 -15.62 2.82 -20.15
N ALA A 231 -14.36 2.98 -19.74
CA ALA A 231 -14.01 3.28 -18.36
C ALA A 231 -14.58 4.65 -17.94
N VAL A 232 -15.09 4.70 -16.71
CA VAL A 232 -15.65 5.89 -16.09
C VAL A 232 -14.57 6.90 -15.77
N ARG A 233 -14.86 8.16 -16.11
CA ARG A 233 -13.93 9.29 -15.96
C ARG A 233 -14.53 10.51 -15.26
N SER A 234 -15.77 10.43 -14.77
CA SER A 234 -16.43 11.51 -14.02
C SER A 234 -17.34 10.96 -12.91
N PRO A 235 -17.59 11.76 -11.85
CA PRO A 235 -18.54 11.40 -10.78
C PRO A 235 -19.94 11.08 -11.29
N ASP A 236 -20.47 11.88 -12.21
CA ASP A 236 -21.82 11.70 -12.76
C ASP A 236 -21.98 10.36 -13.47
N LEU A 237 -21.02 10.02 -14.33
CA LEU A 237 -21.05 8.75 -15.06
C LEU A 237 -20.84 7.57 -14.10
N LEU A 238 -20.04 7.73 -13.04
CA LEU A 238 -19.92 6.70 -12.00
C LEU A 238 -21.28 6.44 -11.36
N ASN A 239 -21.95 7.50 -10.92
CA ASN A 239 -23.21 7.35 -10.19
C ASN A 239 -24.31 6.79 -11.09
N GLU A 240 -24.41 7.25 -12.34
CA GLU A 240 -25.34 6.70 -13.33
C GLU A 240 -25.07 5.20 -13.56
N LEU A 241 -23.81 4.81 -13.76
CA LEU A 241 -23.41 3.40 -13.86
C LEU A 241 -23.46 2.64 -12.54
N LEU A 242 -23.85 3.27 -11.44
CA LEU A 242 -24.22 2.62 -10.17
C LEU A 242 -25.71 2.84 -9.83
N ASP A 243 -26.57 3.09 -10.83
CA ASP A 243 -28.03 3.28 -10.67
C ASP A 243 -28.40 4.42 -9.70
N ASN A 244 -27.55 5.44 -9.60
CA ASN A 244 -27.66 6.54 -8.66
C ASN A 244 -27.72 6.08 -7.19
N SER A 245 -27.04 4.96 -6.87
CA SER A 245 -27.00 4.40 -5.51
C SER A 245 -26.00 5.06 -4.57
N LEU A 246 -25.13 5.96 -5.06
CA LEU A 246 -24.21 6.70 -4.19
C LEU A 246 -24.98 7.78 -3.44
N ASP A 247 -24.76 7.85 -2.14
CA ASP A 247 -25.37 8.86 -1.28
C ASP A 247 -24.82 10.28 -1.57
N PRO A 248 -25.56 11.34 -1.18
CA PRO A 248 -25.14 12.72 -1.44
C PRO A 248 -23.78 13.11 -0.86
N ASP A 249 -23.38 12.56 0.29
CA ASP A 249 -22.08 12.87 0.91
C ASP A 249 -20.95 12.25 0.10
N THR A 250 -21.11 11.00 -0.33
CA THR A 250 -20.18 10.35 -1.26
C THR A 250 -20.08 11.12 -2.57
N MET A 251 -21.20 11.57 -3.14
CA MET A 251 -21.18 12.36 -4.39
C MET A 251 -20.45 13.69 -4.22
N LYS A 252 -20.64 14.38 -3.09
CA LYS A 252 -19.91 15.61 -2.76
C LYS A 252 -18.40 15.38 -2.76
N ILE A 253 -17.92 14.32 -2.10
CA ILE A 253 -16.51 13.92 -2.08
C ILE A 253 -16.00 13.69 -3.51
N LEU A 254 -16.76 13.01 -4.36
CA LEU A 254 -16.34 12.74 -5.74
C LEU A 254 -16.23 14.02 -6.59
N TYR A 255 -17.14 14.98 -6.44
CA TYR A 255 -17.04 16.28 -7.12
C TYR A 255 -15.86 17.13 -6.62
N GLU A 256 -15.58 17.09 -5.32
CA GLU A 256 -14.39 17.73 -4.75
C GLU A 256 -13.10 17.11 -5.32
N ALA A 257 -13.05 15.78 -5.44
CA ALA A 257 -11.93 15.07 -6.04
C ALA A 257 -11.73 15.45 -7.52
N GLU A 258 -12.81 15.54 -8.29
CA GLU A 258 -12.77 15.98 -9.70
C GLU A 258 -12.26 17.43 -9.80
N THR A 259 -12.77 18.32 -8.95
CA THR A 259 -12.34 19.73 -8.89
C THR A 259 -10.85 19.85 -8.53
N LYS A 260 -10.37 18.99 -7.63
CA LYS A 260 -8.96 18.94 -7.23
C LYS A 260 -8.06 18.28 -8.29
N GLY A 261 -8.64 17.75 -9.38
CA GLY A 261 -7.92 17.14 -10.49
C GLY A 261 -7.46 15.70 -10.22
N ILE A 262 -8.02 15.03 -9.21
CA ILE A 262 -7.73 13.62 -8.96
C ILE A 262 -8.25 12.81 -10.14
N PRO A 263 -7.41 12.04 -10.85
CA PRO A 263 -7.85 11.32 -12.04
C PRO A 263 -8.98 10.35 -11.69
N PHE A 264 -9.91 10.13 -12.62
CA PHE A 264 -10.97 9.14 -12.47
C PHE A 264 -10.83 8.09 -13.56
N PHE A 265 -10.72 6.82 -13.16
CA PHE A 265 -10.61 5.72 -14.13
C PHE A 265 -11.09 4.41 -13.51
N VAL A 266 -12.33 4.02 -13.80
CA VAL A 266 -12.91 2.77 -13.29
C VAL A 266 -13.55 2.01 -14.44
N ASN A 267 -13.08 0.80 -14.72
CA ASN A 267 -13.60 0.04 -15.85
C ASN A 267 -14.98 -0.59 -15.54
N PRO A 268 -15.79 -0.90 -16.57
CA PRO A 268 -17.12 -1.51 -16.42
C PRO A 268 -17.12 -2.82 -15.62
N TYR A 269 -16.11 -3.68 -15.81
CA TYR A 269 -16.00 -4.92 -15.04
C TYR A 269 -15.91 -4.67 -13.54
N TYR A 270 -15.04 -3.76 -13.09
CA TYR A 270 -14.91 -3.39 -11.68
C TYR A 270 -16.22 -2.84 -11.11
N LEU A 271 -16.95 -2.04 -11.89
CA LEU A 271 -18.25 -1.52 -11.47
C LEU A 271 -19.30 -2.62 -11.34
N SER A 272 -19.23 -3.68 -12.17
CA SER A 272 -20.15 -4.82 -12.04
C SER A 272 -19.99 -5.59 -10.73
N LEU A 273 -18.84 -5.44 -10.06
CA LEU A 273 -18.57 -6.08 -8.77
C LEU A 273 -19.19 -5.32 -7.58
N LEU A 274 -19.63 -4.08 -7.78
CA LEU A 274 -20.21 -3.24 -6.72
C LEU A 274 -21.71 -3.46 -6.59
N HIS A 275 -22.19 -3.63 -5.37
CA HIS A 275 -23.61 -3.74 -5.09
C HIS A 275 -24.28 -2.37 -5.22
N VAL A 276 -25.33 -2.31 -6.03
CA VAL A 276 -26.22 -1.14 -6.12
C VAL A 276 -27.34 -1.25 -5.09
N ARG A 277 -27.90 -2.46 -4.95
CA ARG A 277 -28.87 -2.82 -3.92
C ARG A 277 -28.24 -3.97 -3.14
N VAL A 278 -28.07 -3.79 -1.83
CA VAL A 278 -27.33 -4.75 -0.99
C VAL A 278 -28.31 -5.73 -0.37
N PRO A 279 -28.35 -7.00 -0.80
CA PRO A 279 -29.15 -8.00 -0.10
C PRO A 279 -28.52 -8.35 1.25
N TYR A 280 -29.37 -8.70 2.22
CA TYR A 280 -28.98 -8.93 3.62
C TYR A 280 -27.82 -9.91 3.80
N PHE A 281 -27.78 -10.99 3.01
CA PHE A 281 -26.73 -12.01 3.10
C PHE A 281 -25.35 -11.56 2.60
N SER A 282 -25.27 -10.39 1.95
CA SER A 282 -24.05 -9.84 1.34
C SER A 282 -23.70 -8.45 1.86
N VAL A 283 -24.29 -8.04 3.00
CA VAL A 283 -23.99 -6.75 3.61
C VAL A 283 -22.49 -6.64 3.89
N GLY A 284 -21.87 -5.63 3.28
CA GLY A 284 -20.45 -5.39 3.42
C GLY A 284 -19.55 -6.22 2.49
N ALA A 285 -20.10 -7.12 1.67
CA ALA A 285 -19.31 -8.03 0.84
C ALA A 285 -18.48 -7.32 -0.23
N ASP A 286 -18.97 -6.19 -0.77
CA ASP A 286 -18.26 -5.40 -1.77
C ASP A 286 -17.42 -4.25 -1.19
N LEU A 287 -17.42 -4.03 0.14
CA LEU A 287 -16.78 -2.87 0.77
C LEU A 287 -15.31 -2.75 0.43
N ALA A 288 -14.60 -3.89 0.36
CA ALA A 288 -13.20 -3.90 -0.02
C ALA A 288 -13.01 -3.29 -1.42
N ILE A 289 -13.72 -3.77 -2.44
CA ILE A 289 -13.66 -3.24 -3.81
C ILE A 289 -14.17 -1.80 -3.86
N ARG A 290 -15.24 -1.48 -3.11
CA ARG A 290 -15.81 -0.13 -3.05
C ARG A 290 -14.78 0.89 -2.58
N HIS A 291 -14.03 0.60 -1.52
CA HIS A 291 -12.95 1.46 -1.04
C HIS A 291 -11.75 1.55 -2.00
N TYR A 292 -11.59 0.62 -2.94
CA TYR A 292 -10.61 0.77 -4.01
C TYR A 292 -11.06 1.74 -5.11
N VAL A 293 -12.36 1.93 -5.28
CA VAL A 293 -12.96 2.70 -6.38
C VAL A 293 -13.35 4.11 -5.94
N ILE A 294 -13.92 4.25 -4.75
CA ILE A 294 -14.46 5.50 -4.23
C ILE A 294 -13.40 6.21 -3.39
N TYR A 295 -13.23 7.52 -3.61
CA TYR A 295 -12.27 8.33 -2.88
C TYR A 295 -12.76 8.70 -1.48
N SER A 296 -11.79 8.96 -0.60
CA SER A 296 -12.02 9.44 0.75
C SER A 296 -11.66 10.92 0.86
N GLN A 297 -12.23 11.61 1.84
CA GLN A 297 -11.86 13.00 2.13
C GLN A 297 -10.36 13.14 2.42
N GLN A 298 -9.77 12.19 3.13
CA GLN A 298 -8.33 12.22 3.45
C GLN A 298 -7.45 12.18 2.20
N LEU A 299 -7.83 11.37 1.19
CA LEU A 299 -7.11 11.36 -0.08
C LEU A 299 -7.22 12.74 -0.76
N ILE A 300 -8.42 13.33 -0.75
CA ILE A 300 -8.64 14.66 -1.31
C ILE A 300 -7.75 15.65 -0.58
N ASP A 301 -7.84 15.76 0.74
CA ASP A 301 -7.10 16.73 1.54
C ASP A 301 -5.58 16.65 1.28
N GLU A 302 -5.03 15.44 1.18
CA GLU A 302 -3.60 15.20 0.96
C GLU A 302 -3.16 15.32 -0.50
N TYR A 303 -4.08 15.22 -1.47
CA TYR A 303 -3.73 15.37 -2.88
C TYR A 303 -3.08 16.74 -3.16
N GLY A 304 -2.00 16.77 -3.91
CA GLY A 304 -1.10 17.91 -4.07
C GLY A 304 0.14 17.87 -3.16
N SER A 305 0.08 17.13 -2.05
CA SER A 305 1.18 16.97 -1.09
C SER A 305 1.69 15.54 -0.95
N ILE A 306 1.09 14.58 -1.68
CA ILE A 306 1.47 13.17 -1.60
C ILE A 306 2.91 13.01 -2.10
N VAL A 307 3.73 12.38 -1.28
CA VAL A 307 5.10 11.99 -1.60
C VAL A 307 5.21 10.47 -1.77
N ALA A 308 6.34 10.00 -2.31
CA ALA A 308 6.62 8.57 -2.30
C ALA A 308 6.63 8.06 -0.84
N TRP A 309 5.93 6.96 -0.60
CA TRP A 309 5.84 6.34 0.74
C TRP A 309 7.22 5.96 1.30
N GLU A 310 8.13 5.60 0.41
CA GLU A 310 9.39 4.94 0.74
C GLU A 310 10.53 5.91 0.48
N LYS A 311 11.39 6.12 1.48
CA LYS A 311 12.47 7.12 1.41
C LYS A 311 13.47 6.79 0.30
N GLU A 312 13.62 5.51 -0.03
CA GLU A 312 14.46 4.99 -1.11
C GLU A 312 13.97 5.38 -2.51
N ASP A 313 12.68 5.75 -2.65
CA ASP A 313 12.12 6.19 -3.94
C ASP A 313 12.36 7.69 -4.18
N ILE A 314 12.99 8.41 -3.24
CA ILE A 314 13.50 9.77 -3.45
C ILE A 314 14.89 9.65 -4.07
N VAL A 315 14.93 9.79 -5.39
CA VAL A 315 16.14 9.63 -6.20
C VAL A 315 16.63 10.99 -6.65
N LYS A 316 17.94 11.20 -6.59
CA LYS A 316 18.62 12.36 -7.17
C LYS A 316 19.74 11.88 -8.09
N PRO A 317 19.84 12.41 -9.32
CA PRO A 317 20.89 12.00 -10.25
C PRO A 317 22.29 12.15 -9.63
N GLY A 318 23.08 11.07 -9.67
CA GLY A 318 24.46 11.05 -9.17
C GLY A 318 24.61 10.85 -7.66
N GLU A 319 23.51 10.84 -6.89
CA GLU A 319 23.53 10.60 -5.44
C GLU A 319 22.96 9.22 -5.10
N PRO A 320 23.46 8.54 -4.05
CA PRO A 320 22.84 7.33 -3.56
C PRO A 320 21.49 7.65 -2.90
N ASN A 321 20.49 6.80 -3.14
CA ASN A 321 19.23 6.87 -2.40
C ASN A 321 19.41 6.42 -0.93
N ALA A 322 18.32 6.42 -0.15
CA ALA A 322 18.37 6.03 1.27
C ALA A 322 18.91 4.62 1.54
N ALA A 323 18.86 3.71 0.55
CA ALA A 323 19.42 2.36 0.63
C ALA A 323 20.85 2.25 0.07
N GLY A 324 21.46 3.36 -0.36
CA GLY A 324 22.85 3.41 -0.84
C GLY A 324 23.03 3.25 -2.35
N TRP A 325 21.95 3.21 -3.15
CA TRP A 325 22.03 2.92 -4.58
C TRP A 325 22.02 4.20 -5.44
N ILE A 326 22.99 4.33 -6.35
CA ILE A 326 22.99 5.38 -7.38
C ILE A 326 22.18 4.88 -8.57
N LEU A 327 20.99 5.44 -8.77
CA LEU A 327 20.06 4.99 -9.80
C LEU A 327 20.22 5.81 -11.10
N PRO A 328 20.01 5.20 -12.28
CA PRO A 328 20.25 5.86 -13.56
C PRO A 328 19.24 6.99 -13.85
N ASN A 329 18.08 6.99 -13.19
CA ASN A 329 17.06 8.02 -13.29
C ASN A 329 16.05 7.88 -12.14
N GLU A 330 15.14 8.84 -12.05
CA GLU A 330 14.19 8.99 -10.94
C GLU A 330 12.88 8.18 -11.08
N HIS A 331 12.59 7.58 -12.25
CA HIS A 331 11.22 7.13 -12.56
C HIS A 331 11.10 5.72 -13.12
N ASN A 332 12.14 5.20 -13.75
CA ASN A 332 12.13 3.90 -14.42
C ASN A 332 12.78 2.82 -13.57
N ILE A 333 13.80 3.17 -12.79
CA ILE A 333 14.49 2.20 -11.93
C ILE A 333 14.29 2.59 -10.47
N HIS A 334 13.80 1.65 -9.68
CA HIS A 334 13.75 1.78 -8.22
C HIS A 334 14.47 0.59 -7.59
N ARG A 335 15.32 0.83 -6.60
CA ARG A 335 16.00 -0.24 -5.85
C ARG A 335 16.03 0.09 -4.38
N ARG A 336 15.59 -0.88 -3.59
CA ARG A 336 15.60 -0.83 -2.12
C ARG A 336 16.39 -1.98 -1.53
N TYR A 337 16.25 -3.16 -2.14
CA TYR A 337 16.88 -4.38 -1.70
C TYR A 337 18.14 -4.72 -2.52
N PRO A 338 19.08 -5.49 -1.96
CA PRO A 338 20.32 -5.84 -2.63
C PRO A 338 20.13 -6.61 -3.94
N GLU A 339 19.22 -7.60 -3.98
CA GLU A 339 19.16 -8.55 -5.11
C GLU A 339 18.06 -8.25 -6.14
N VAL A 340 17.22 -7.24 -5.88
CA VAL A 340 16.08 -6.90 -6.75
C VAL A 340 15.98 -5.41 -7.02
N ALA A 341 15.72 -5.09 -8.28
CA ALA A 341 15.31 -3.75 -8.69
C ALA A 341 14.04 -3.80 -9.55
N ILE A 342 13.30 -2.71 -9.50
CA ILE A 342 12.08 -2.46 -10.26
C ILE A 342 12.45 -1.82 -11.58
N LEU A 343 11.84 -2.28 -12.67
CA LEU A 343 11.82 -1.62 -13.97
C LEU A 343 10.39 -1.14 -14.25
N ILE A 344 10.20 0.17 -14.43
CA ILE A 344 8.96 0.77 -14.91
C ILE A 344 9.15 1.12 -16.38
N PRO A 345 8.54 0.39 -17.32
CA PRO A 345 8.67 0.69 -18.73
C PRO A 345 8.03 2.02 -19.10
N ASP A 346 8.61 2.73 -20.07
CA ASP A 346 8.04 3.96 -20.59
C ASP A 346 6.88 3.71 -21.59
N THR A 347 6.16 2.60 -21.43
CA THR A 347 5.08 2.13 -22.31
C THR A 347 3.69 2.34 -21.68
N MET A 348 2.63 1.84 -22.32
CA MET A 348 1.28 1.80 -21.72
C MET A 348 1.19 1.04 -20.39
N GLY A 349 2.20 0.25 -20.01
CA GLY A 349 2.30 -0.40 -18.69
C GLY A 349 2.38 0.57 -17.50
N ARG A 350 2.51 1.88 -17.76
CA ARG A 350 2.31 2.95 -16.75
C ARG A 350 0.85 3.15 -16.36
N ALA A 351 -0.09 2.78 -17.22
CA ALA A 351 -1.51 2.84 -16.90
C ALA A 351 -1.95 1.58 -16.14
N CYS A 352 -3.03 1.71 -15.37
CA CYS A 352 -3.73 0.58 -14.74
C CYS A 352 -5.05 0.31 -15.47
N GLY A 353 -5.58 -0.90 -15.38
CA GLY A 353 -6.95 -1.21 -15.81
C GLY A 353 -8.05 -0.49 -15.00
N GLY A 354 -7.67 0.12 -13.88
CA GLY A 354 -8.49 0.96 -12.98
C GLY A 354 -7.56 1.75 -12.05
N LEU A 355 -7.89 2.97 -11.65
CA LEU A 355 -7.16 3.67 -10.58
C LEU A 355 -7.61 3.14 -9.22
N CYS A 356 -6.67 2.92 -8.31
CA CYS A 356 -6.98 2.62 -6.91
C CYS A 356 -7.04 3.93 -6.12
N ALA A 357 -8.06 4.13 -5.29
CA ALA A 357 -8.06 5.19 -4.28
C ALA A 357 -6.82 5.11 -3.36
N SER A 358 -6.36 3.89 -3.07
CA SER A 358 -5.18 3.60 -2.24
C SER A 358 -3.88 3.41 -3.04
N CYS A 359 -3.78 3.95 -4.28
CA CYS A 359 -2.60 3.74 -5.11
C CYS A 359 -1.33 4.29 -4.45
N GLN A 360 -0.35 3.41 -4.17
CA GLN A 360 0.95 3.81 -3.61
C GLN A 360 1.75 4.75 -4.53
N ARG A 361 1.40 4.80 -5.82
CA ARG A 361 1.99 5.70 -6.84
C ARG A 361 1.09 6.89 -7.15
N MET A 362 0.14 7.24 -6.28
CA MET A 362 -0.73 8.41 -6.48
C MET A 362 0.09 9.71 -6.64
N TYR A 363 1.26 9.80 -6.00
CA TYR A 363 2.20 10.92 -6.16
C TYR A 363 2.66 11.13 -7.60
N ASP A 364 2.81 10.08 -8.41
CA ASP A 364 3.21 10.22 -9.81
C ASP A 364 2.05 10.66 -10.71
N PHE A 365 0.81 10.35 -10.34
CA PHE A 365 -0.38 10.93 -11.00
C PHE A 365 -0.48 12.43 -10.71
N GLN A 366 -0.24 12.84 -9.46
CA GLN A 366 -0.18 14.25 -9.07
C GLN A 366 0.90 15.03 -9.83
N ARG A 367 2.06 14.42 -10.07
CA ARG A 367 3.16 15.01 -10.87
C ARG A 367 2.91 15.00 -12.38
N GLY A 368 1.88 14.30 -12.85
CA GLY A 368 1.57 14.12 -14.28
C GLY A 368 2.43 13.09 -15.01
N ASN A 369 3.28 12.35 -14.30
CA ASN A 369 4.14 11.29 -14.85
C ASN A 369 3.33 10.01 -15.17
N LEU A 370 2.25 9.77 -14.43
CA LEU A 370 1.22 8.77 -14.73
C LEU A 370 -0.07 9.47 -15.14
N ASN A 371 -0.71 8.99 -16.20
CA ASN A 371 -1.98 9.54 -16.68
C ASN A 371 -2.78 8.48 -17.45
N PHE A 372 -4.12 8.59 -17.44
CA PHE A 372 -5.05 7.80 -18.25
C PHE A 372 -5.33 8.41 -19.62
N ASN A 373 -4.66 9.51 -19.97
CA ASN A 373 -4.62 10.07 -21.33
C ASN A 373 -3.37 9.56 -22.05
N LEU A 374 -3.56 8.50 -22.85
CA LEU A 374 -2.50 7.76 -23.51
C LEU A 374 -1.75 8.58 -24.57
N ASP A 375 -2.39 9.62 -25.14
CA ASP A 375 -1.81 10.45 -26.20
C ASP A 375 -0.76 11.45 -25.67
N LYS A 376 -0.81 11.76 -24.38
CA LYS A 376 0.08 12.73 -23.71
C LYS A 376 1.38 12.13 -23.16
N LEU A 377 1.60 10.81 -23.26
CA LEU A 377 2.74 10.10 -22.66
C LEU A 377 3.88 9.79 -23.66
N LYS A 378 3.96 10.47 -24.80
CA LYS A 378 5.01 10.19 -25.80
C LYS A 378 6.40 10.64 -25.31
N PRO A 379 7.37 9.71 -25.17
CA PRO A 379 8.72 10.06 -24.72
C PRO A 379 9.48 10.88 -25.77
N ARG A 380 10.47 11.68 -25.31
CA ARG A 380 11.36 12.49 -26.17
C ARG A 380 12.45 11.66 -26.86
N GLN A 381 12.77 10.48 -26.34
CA GLN A 381 13.67 9.47 -26.91
C GLN A 381 12.85 8.27 -27.38
N THR A 382 13.34 7.51 -28.37
CA THR A 382 12.71 6.23 -28.70
C THR A 382 12.81 5.29 -27.49
N TRP A 383 11.72 4.56 -27.20
CA TRP A 383 11.67 3.66 -26.04
C TRP A 383 12.81 2.62 -26.06
N ASP A 384 13.25 2.20 -27.25
CA ASP A 384 14.24 1.15 -27.41
C ASP A 384 15.62 1.55 -26.90
N GLU A 385 16.08 2.75 -27.26
CA GLU A 385 17.36 3.27 -26.80
C GLU A 385 17.34 3.52 -25.29
N LYS A 386 16.21 4.04 -24.79
CA LYS A 386 16.02 4.24 -23.35
C LYS A 386 16.06 2.91 -22.61
N LEU A 387 15.34 1.89 -23.10
CA LEU A 387 15.33 0.56 -22.49
C LEU A 387 16.74 -0.04 -22.43
N GLY A 388 17.55 0.10 -23.49
CA GLY A 388 18.96 -0.31 -23.46
C GLY A 388 19.73 0.34 -22.31
N THR A 389 19.65 1.67 -22.21
CA THR A 389 20.32 2.44 -21.14
C THR A 389 19.85 2.00 -19.74
N LEU A 390 18.57 1.67 -19.58
CA LEU A 390 18.03 1.18 -18.31
C LEU A 390 18.57 -0.22 -17.97
N LEU A 391 18.71 -1.09 -18.98
CA LEU A 391 19.21 -2.45 -18.80
C LEU A 391 20.72 -2.48 -18.53
N ASP A 392 21.49 -1.49 -18.98
CA ASP A 392 22.91 -1.36 -18.64
C ASP A 392 23.14 -1.30 -17.12
N TYR A 393 22.22 -0.67 -16.37
CA TYR A 393 22.27 -0.66 -14.90
C TYR A 393 22.12 -2.07 -14.31
N PHE A 394 21.24 -2.90 -14.87
CA PHE A 394 21.05 -4.29 -14.45
C PHE A 394 22.21 -5.20 -14.86
N GLU A 395 22.75 -4.99 -16.05
CA GLU A 395 23.84 -5.78 -16.61
C GLU A 395 25.13 -5.60 -15.80
N ASN A 396 25.43 -4.35 -15.44
CA ASN A 396 26.68 -3.97 -14.78
C ASN A 396 26.61 -4.01 -13.25
N ASP A 397 25.46 -4.31 -12.65
CA ASP A 397 25.37 -4.50 -11.20
C ASP A 397 25.83 -5.90 -10.78
N SER A 398 26.66 -5.98 -9.74
CA SER A 398 27.23 -7.26 -9.28
C SER A 398 26.27 -8.13 -8.46
N GLN A 399 25.17 -7.58 -7.96
CA GLN A 399 24.28 -8.23 -6.97
C GLN A 399 22.89 -8.55 -7.49
N LEU A 400 22.38 -7.81 -8.48
CA LEU A 400 21.01 -7.97 -8.99
C LEU A 400 20.80 -9.35 -9.63
N ARG A 401 19.74 -10.03 -9.17
CA ARG A 401 19.29 -11.36 -9.60
C ARG A 401 17.83 -11.38 -10.06
N ASP A 402 17.07 -10.34 -9.74
CA ASP A 402 15.64 -10.26 -9.95
C ASP A 402 15.23 -8.89 -10.50
N ILE A 403 14.37 -8.91 -11.52
CA ILE A 403 13.75 -7.72 -12.10
C ILE A 403 12.24 -7.80 -11.89
N LEU A 404 11.67 -6.80 -11.22
CA LEU A 404 10.23 -6.60 -11.17
C LEU A 404 9.81 -5.57 -12.21
N ILE A 405 9.16 -6.00 -13.28
CA ILE A 405 8.56 -5.12 -14.29
C ILE A 405 7.18 -4.67 -13.78
N THR A 406 6.97 -3.37 -13.61
CA THR A 406 5.70 -2.79 -13.11
C THR A 406 5.55 -1.34 -13.60
N GLY A 407 4.72 -0.53 -12.94
CA GLY A 407 4.42 0.86 -13.27
C GLY A 407 3.03 1.21 -12.76
N GLY A 408 2.04 1.09 -13.64
CA GLY A 408 0.68 0.82 -13.21
C GLY A 408 0.52 -0.69 -13.07
N ASP A 409 0.05 -1.31 -14.16
CA ASP A 409 -0.07 -2.75 -14.30
C ASP A 409 0.77 -3.24 -15.48
N ALA A 410 1.71 -4.16 -15.25
CA ALA A 410 2.60 -4.65 -16.30
C ALA A 410 1.82 -5.28 -17.47
N LEU A 411 0.68 -5.91 -17.20
CA LEU A 411 -0.18 -6.58 -18.20
C LEU A 411 -1.08 -5.61 -18.97
N MET A 412 -1.01 -4.31 -18.68
CA MET A 412 -1.57 -3.27 -19.57
C MET A 412 -0.72 -3.02 -20.81
N SER A 413 0.54 -3.49 -20.81
CA SER A 413 1.38 -3.51 -21.99
C SER A 413 0.76 -4.39 -23.08
N SER A 414 0.89 -4.01 -24.35
CA SER A 414 0.55 -4.92 -25.44
C SER A 414 1.52 -6.10 -25.47
N ASP A 415 1.09 -7.26 -25.96
CA ASP A 415 1.95 -8.45 -26.11
C ASP A 415 3.25 -8.12 -26.83
N LYS A 416 3.20 -7.41 -27.97
CA LYS A 416 4.38 -6.94 -28.71
C LYS A 416 5.34 -6.08 -27.88
N SER A 417 4.82 -5.26 -26.96
CA SER A 417 5.65 -4.39 -26.12
C SER A 417 6.31 -5.20 -25.01
N LEU A 418 5.57 -6.15 -24.43
CA LEU A 418 6.07 -7.03 -23.38
C LEU A 418 7.10 -8.02 -23.93
N GLU A 419 6.84 -8.64 -25.08
CA GLU A 419 7.77 -9.48 -25.84
C GLU A 419 9.10 -8.76 -26.03
N LYS A 420 9.07 -7.54 -26.56
CA LYS A 420 10.27 -6.73 -26.77
C LYS A 420 11.06 -6.45 -25.48
N ILE A 421 10.37 -6.19 -24.37
CA ILE A 421 11.03 -5.96 -23.07
C ILE A 421 11.70 -7.25 -22.59
N LEU A 422 11.01 -8.38 -22.70
CA LEU A 422 11.51 -9.68 -22.28
C LEU A 422 12.68 -10.14 -23.14
N ASP A 423 12.63 -9.94 -24.46
CA ASP A 423 13.73 -10.24 -25.39
C ASP A 423 14.98 -9.45 -25.02
N LYS A 424 14.84 -8.14 -24.75
CA LYS A 424 15.97 -7.29 -24.34
C LYS A 424 16.55 -7.68 -22.99
N ILE A 425 15.70 -8.07 -22.03
CA ILE A 425 16.15 -8.60 -20.75
C ILE A 425 16.90 -9.91 -20.93
N TYR A 426 16.41 -10.79 -21.82
CA TYR A 426 17.05 -12.06 -22.13
C TYR A 426 18.43 -11.84 -22.77
N GLU A 427 18.53 -10.97 -23.78
CA GLU A 427 19.80 -10.57 -24.39
C GLU A 427 20.80 -10.04 -23.34
N MET A 428 20.37 -9.10 -22.49
CA MET A 428 21.19 -8.57 -21.40
C MET A 428 21.67 -9.67 -20.43
N ALA A 429 20.79 -10.60 -20.06
CA ALA A 429 21.15 -11.70 -19.18
C ALA A 429 22.21 -12.63 -19.82
N LEU A 430 22.10 -12.91 -21.12
CA LEU A 430 23.11 -13.67 -21.87
C LEU A 430 24.46 -12.93 -21.91
N HIS A 431 24.45 -11.61 -22.17
CA HIS A 431 25.68 -10.81 -22.15
C HIS A 431 26.35 -10.84 -20.78
N LYS A 432 25.58 -10.72 -19.68
CA LYS A 432 26.10 -10.82 -18.32
C LYS A 432 26.77 -12.17 -18.03
N ILE A 433 26.17 -13.27 -18.49
CA ILE A 433 26.74 -14.63 -18.38
C ILE A 433 28.05 -14.73 -19.19
N GLU A 434 28.06 -14.22 -20.42
CA GLU A 434 29.26 -14.26 -21.26
C GLU A 434 30.40 -13.41 -20.68
N ALA A 435 30.08 -12.21 -20.18
CA ALA A 435 31.05 -11.36 -19.49
C ALA A 435 31.63 -12.05 -18.25
N ASN A 436 30.82 -12.80 -17.49
CA ASN A 436 31.29 -13.57 -16.34
C ASN A 436 32.28 -14.69 -16.68
N LYS A 437 32.28 -15.23 -17.90
CA LYS A 437 33.31 -16.19 -18.34
C LYS A 437 34.70 -15.56 -18.42
N LYS A 438 34.75 -14.24 -18.64
CA LYS A 438 35.99 -13.46 -18.74
C LYS A 438 36.43 -12.84 -17.41
N ARG A 439 35.56 -12.81 -16.41
CA ARG A 439 35.86 -12.25 -15.08
C ARG A 439 36.64 -13.26 -14.22
N PRO A 440 37.63 -12.80 -13.44
CA PRO A 440 38.31 -13.64 -12.44
C PRO A 440 37.34 -14.25 -11.42
N GLU A 441 37.80 -15.33 -10.77
CA GLU A 441 37.06 -15.93 -9.66
C GLU A 441 36.96 -14.93 -8.49
N GLY A 442 35.76 -14.78 -7.91
CA GLY A 442 35.47 -13.75 -6.91
C GLY A 442 35.00 -12.40 -7.46
N GLU A 443 35.17 -12.12 -8.76
CA GLU A 443 34.72 -10.88 -9.41
C GLU A 443 33.46 -11.06 -10.28
N LYS A 444 32.92 -12.29 -10.34
CA LYS A 444 31.73 -12.60 -11.14
C LYS A 444 30.49 -11.93 -10.57
N TYR A 445 29.67 -11.40 -11.46
CA TYR A 445 28.40 -10.79 -11.10
C TYR A 445 27.32 -11.84 -10.93
N ALA A 446 26.32 -11.56 -10.10
CA ALA A 446 25.19 -12.45 -9.93
C ALA A 446 24.39 -12.61 -11.24
N HIS A 447 23.96 -13.85 -11.53
CA HIS A 447 23.08 -14.13 -12.66
C HIS A 447 21.62 -13.82 -12.32
N PHE A 448 20.85 -13.40 -13.34
CA PHE A 448 19.41 -13.25 -13.20
C PHE A 448 18.74 -14.63 -13.07
N LEU A 449 17.90 -14.77 -12.05
CA LEU A 449 17.19 -16.01 -11.71
C LEU A 449 15.70 -15.92 -12.00
N ARG A 450 15.13 -14.71 -11.97
CA ARG A 450 13.69 -14.51 -12.13
C ARG A 450 13.36 -13.13 -12.69
N ILE A 451 12.29 -13.08 -13.47
CA ILE A 451 11.62 -11.85 -13.91
C ILE A 451 10.19 -11.91 -13.39
N ARG A 452 9.72 -10.84 -12.78
CA ARG A 452 8.37 -10.75 -12.20
C ARG A 452 7.58 -9.65 -12.88
N LEU A 453 6.28 -9.88 -13.05
CA LEU A 453 5.34 -8.89 -13.56
C LEU A 453 4.46 -8.42 -12.41
N GLY A 454 4.55 -7.14 -12.07
CA GLY A 454 3.65 -6.52 -11.12
C GLY A 454 2.32 -6.21 -11.81
N THR A 455 1.29 -6.98 -11.48
CA THR A 455 -0.07 -6.80 -12.00
C THR A 455 -1.06 -6.50 -10.88
N ARG A 456 -2.12 -5.79 -11.21
CA ARG A 456 -3.24 -5.51 -10.33
C ARG A 456 -4.44 -6.32 -10.80
N LEU A 457 -4.53 -7.55 -10.31
CA LEU A 457 -5.76 -8.33 -10.36
C LEU A 457 -6.55 -8.08 -9.07
N PRO A 458 -7.85 -7.75 -9.15
CA PRO A 458 -8.67 -7.72 -7.95
C PRO A 458 -8.76 -9.16 -7.43
N VAL A 459 -8.08 -9.44 -6.32
CA VAL A 459 -8.27 -10.68 -5.57
C VAL A 459 -9.54 -10.47 -4.76
N TYR A 460 -10.65 -11.06 -5.23
CA TYR A 460 -11.92 -11.10 -4.51
C TYR A 460 -12.14 -12.48 -3.90
#